data_AF-A0A5A9NJ95-F1
#
_entry.id   AF-A0A5A9NJ95-F1
#
_cell.length_a   1.000
_cell.length_b   1.000
_cell.length_c   1.000
_cell.angle_alpha   90.00
_cell.angle_beta   90.00
_cell.angle_gamma   90.00
#
_symmetry.space_group_name_H-M   'P 1'
#
loop_
_entity.id
_entity.type
_entity.pdbx_description
1 polymer ?
#
loop_
_entity_poly.entity_id
_entity_poly.type
_entity_poly.pdbx_seq_one_letter_code
_entity_poly.pdbx_strand_id
1 'polypeptide(L)'
;MIIDPESPGLNLLPVISAFWWSPPSPALPADHVLKSGAVIFPGAFDQHGCPLLMFPAETQCKLSEEVSGEEVSQFILYCLRLHNKKGEEGLVSVVADLRRADVTVVKFITETLLTLEVYRRIFHSVYFVQPKKKSVQKLLGKLLTQSSKQKRPVLFKRVFLKDVCELSNFMDRSQLSCSLGGYLMYCHDSWVNFIKEIDAFVQEFLCVVNRLPSCISTLQSLAKLPVPGDFEQLREFCSVNEARFQQLRRDLGLDDLLKCCECLLEKLRFPENEPCFHAMAGTILFSHTALEMLQNYNRAAVEKVELLWQQAFSKPRLQLQVAHLQREAQQIQEQIVVLHREKVQPYRIQPAEDVHRSESLRLEFESLIYMHAMLLQLSVSPPQIINLLLQSLQESFS
;
A
#
# COMPACT_ATOMS: atom_id res chain seq x y z
N MET A 1 -1.71 15.08 29.11
CA MET A 1 -3.18 14.91 29.23
C MET A 1 -3.47 13.41 29.20
N ILE A 2 -4.06 12.84 30.25
CA ILE A 2 -4.12 11.36 30.41
C ILE A 2 -5.13 10.76 29.41
N ILE A 3 -4.65 9.89 28.52
CA ILE A 3 -5.50 9.08 27.64
C ILE A 3 -5.78 7.75 28.34
N ASP A 4 -7.07 7.45 28.52
CA ASP A 4 -7.56 6.24 29.19
C ASP A 4 -7.23 4.98 28.36
N PRO A 5 -6.55 3.96 28.92
CA PRO A 5 -6.23 2.73 28.22
C PRO A 5 -7.45 1.84 27.90
N GLU A 6 -8.61 2.06 28.53
CA GLU A 6 -9.87 1.35 28.24
C GLU A 6 -10.85 2.21 27.42
N SER A 7 -10.42 3.35 26.87
CA SER A 7 -11.25 4.22 26.01
C SER A 7 -11.86 3.43 24.83
N PRO A 8 -13.19 3.30 24.74
CA PRO A 8 -13.82 2.45 23.74
C PRO A 8 -13.82 3.15 22.37
N GLY A 9 -13.09 2.59 21.42
CA GLY A 9 -13.31 2.86 20.00
C GLY A 9 -12.33 3.79 19.30
N LEU A 10 -11.06 3.39 19.20
CA LEU A 10 -10.47 3.31 17.85
C LEU A 10 -10.64 1.88 17.35
N ASN A 11 -11.88 1.61 16.93
CA ASN A 11 -12.20 0.48 16.09
C ASN A 11 -11.26 0.52 14.88
N LEU A 12 -10.51 -0.55 14.59
CA LEU A 12 -9.67 -0.60 13.39
C LEU A 12 -10.48 -0.89 12.12
N LEU A 13 -11.76 -1.30 12.27
CA LEU A 13 -12.64 -1.57 11.13
C LEU A 13 -12.73 -0.40 10.13
N PRO A 14 -12.86 0.89 10.50
CA PRO A 14 -12.85 1.99 9.52
C PRO A 14 -11.50 2.14 8.78
N VAL A 15 -10.37 1.75 9.36
CA VAL A 15 -9.08 1.73 8.64
C VAL A 15 -9.02 0.52 7.68
N ILE A 16 -9.63 -0.60 8.06
CA ILE A 16 -9.70 -1.83 7.25
C ILE A 16 -10.84 -1.78 6.21
N SER A 17 -11.84 -0.91 6.38
CA SER A 17 -13.05 -0.80 5.55
C SER A 17 -13.19 0.53 4.80
N ALA A 18 -12.37 1.54 5.08
CA ALA A 18 -12.26 2.72 4.22
C ALA A 18 -11.44 2.41 2.95
N PHE A 19 -10.50 1.47 3.03
CA PHE A 19 -9.85 0.91 1.84
C PHE A 19 -10.73 -0.21 1.24
N TRP A 20 -11.05 -0.11 -0.07
CA TRP A 20 -12.05 -0.95 -0.76
C TRP A 20 -11.55 -2.39 -1.04
N TRP A 21 -10.66 -2.93 -0.19
CA TRP A 21 -9.93 -4.19 -0.34
C TRP A 21 -10.20 -5.17 0.81
N SER A 22 -11.41 -5.13 1.38
CA SER A 22 -11.86 -6.20 2.30
C SER A 22 -11.83 -7.57 1.58
N PRO A 23 -11.17 -8.61 2.13
CA PRO A 23 -11.05 -9.89 1.45
C PRO A 23 -12.39 -10.63 1.24
N PRO A 24 -12.55 -11.40 0.16
CA PRO A 24 -11.61 -11.54 -0.96
C PRO A 24 -11.83 -10.45 -2.01
N SER A 25 -10.85 -9.55 -2.15
CA SER A 25 -10.60 -8.90 -3.44
C SER A 25 -10.46 -10.01 -4.50
N PRO A 26 -11.02 -9.84 -5.71
CA PRO A 26 -10.99 -10.90 -6.69
C PRO A 26 -9.54 -11.12 -7.14
N ALA A 27 -9.02 -12.34 -6.97
CA ALA A 27 -7.67 -12.68 -7.38
C ALA A 27 -7.44 -12.28 -8.84
N LEU A 28 -6.30 -11.63 -9.09
CA LEU A 28 -5.92 -11.16 -10.42
C LEU A 28 -5.94 -12.33 -11.42
N PRO A 29 -6.64 -12.21 -12.57
CA PRO A 29 -6.62 -13.24 -13.60
C PRO A 29 -5.20 -13.53 -14.08
N ALA A 30 -4.94 -14.76 -14.50
CA ALA A 30 -3.61 -15.17 -14.94
C ALA A 30 -3.08 -14.31 -16.12
N ASP A 31 -1.75 -14.12 -16.17
CA ASP A 31 -1.10 -13.14 -17.04
C ASP A 31 -1.41 -13.32 -18.54
N HIS A 32 -1.56 -14.56 -19.01
CA HIS A 32 -1.98 -14.87 -20.39
C HIS A 32 -3.43 -14.48 -20.65
N VAL A 33 -4.33 -14.69 -19.69
CA VAL A 33 -5.74 -14.28 -19.78
C VAL A 33 -5.84 -12.76 -19.86
N LEU A 34 -5.12 -12.05 -18.98
CA LEU A 34 -5.07 -10.58 -18.98
C LEU A 34 -4.52 -10.03 -20.29
N LYS A 35 -3.40 -10.55 -20.79
CA LYS A 35 -2.75 -10.09 -22.04
C LYS A 35 -3.43 -10.56 -23.32
N SER A 36 -4.41 -11.47 -23.24
CA SER A 36 -5.04 -12.04 -24.43
C SER A 36 -5.72 -10.97 -25.29
N GLY A 37 -6.43 -10.03 -24.66
CA GLY A 37 -7.38 -9.14 -25.37
C GLY A 37 -8.54 -9.90 -26.03
N ALA A 38 -8.72 -11.19 -25.71
CA ALA A 38 -9.77 -12.05 -26.24
C ALA A 38 -11.17 -11.55 -25.79
N VAL A 39 -11.21 -10.93 -24.62
CA VAL A 39 -12.31 -10.12 -24.10
C VAL A 39 -11.71 -8.83 -23.53
N ILE A 40 -12.36 -7.69 -23.77
CA ILE A 40 -11.93 -6.39 -23.25
C ILE A 40 -13.03 -5.70 -22.44
N PHE A 41 -12.63 -4.91 -21.46
CA PHE A 41 -13.50 -4.11 -20.60
C PHE A 41 -13.00 -2.66 -20.57
N PRO A 42 -13.33 -1.85 -21.60
CA PRO A 42 -12.70 -0.55 -21.81
C PRO A 42 -13.25 0.57 -20.91
N GLY A 43 -14.10 0.26 -19.92
CA GLY A 43 -14.72 1.27 -19.05
C GLY A 43 -15.79 2.12 -19.74
N ALA A 44 -16.43 1.58 -20.78
CA ALA A 44 -17.48 2.21 -21.58
C ALA A 44 -18.88 1.70 -21.20
N PHE A 45 -19.94 2.33 -21.71
CA PHE A 45 -21.34 2.10 -21.28
C PHE A 45 -22.35 2.02 -22.42
N ASP A 46 -23.43 1.26 -22.23
CA ASP A 46 -24.62 1.35 -23.10
C ASP A 46 -25.56 2.49 -22.68
N GLN A 47 -26.58 2.77 -23.50
CA GLN A 47 -27.60 3.81 -23.22
C GLN A 47 -28.41 3.58 -21.92
N HIS A 48 -28.29 2.41 -21.30
CA HIS A 48 -28.96 2.04 -20.06
C HIS A 48 -28.03 2.20 -18.83
N GLY A 49 -26.79 2.70 -19.04
CA GLY A 49 -25.78 2.82 -17.99
C GLY A 49 -25.14 1.49 -17.59
N CYS A 50 -25.37 0.41 -18.34
CA CYS A 50 -24.70 -0.86 -18.08
C CYS A 50 -23.28 -0.81 -18.65
N PRO A 51 -22.24 -1.16 -17.87
CA PRO A 51 -20.87 -1.23 -18.37
C PRO A 51 -20.74 -2.22 -19.52
N LEU A 52 -19.87 -1.91 -20.47
CA LEU A 52 -19.64 -2.68 -21.70
C LEU A 52 -18.45 -3.62 -21.57
N LEU A 53 -18.74 -4.89 -21.84
CA LEU A 53 -17.78 -5.94 -22.16
C LEU A 53 -17.77 -6.15 -23.68
N MET A 54 -16.62 -6.36 -24.31
CA MET A 54 -16.54 -6.58 -25.76
C MET A 54 -15.72 -7.83 -26.12
N PHE A 55 -16.21 -8.59 -27.10
CA PHE A 55 -15.45 -9.61 -27.82
C PHE A 55 -15.10 -9.04 -29.21
N PRO A 56 -13.95 -8.35 -29.36
CA PRO A 56 -13.60 -7.67 -30.62
C PRO A 56 -13.25 -8.68 -31.73
N ALA A 57 -13.43 -8.29 -32.99
CA ALA A 57 -13.14 -9.16 -34.13
C ALA A 57 -11.65 -9.35 -34.42
N GLU A 58 -10.78 -8.57 -33.77
CA GLU A 58 -9.33 -8.55 -33.96
C GLU A 58 -8.59 -9.70 -33.26
N THR A 59 -9.08 -10.17 -32.11
CA THR A 59 -8.38 -11.13 -31.23
C THR A 59 -9.03 -12.53 -31.17
N GLN A 60 -10.00 -12.81 -32.05
CA GLN A 60 -10.89 -13.97 -31.88
C GLN A 60 -10.22 -15.36 -31.96
N CYS A 61 -9.05 -15.49 -32.59
CA CYS A 61 -8.29 -16.75 -32.60
C CYS A 61 -7.88 -17.18 -31.17
N LYS A 62 -7.53 -16.20 -30.33
CA LYS A 62 -7.08 -16.38 -28.94
C LYS A 62 -8.13 -17.03 -28.05
N LEU A 63 -9.43 -16.83 -28.33
CA LEU A 63 -10.54 -17.47 -27.63
C LEU A 63 -10.54 -19.01 -27.72
N SER A 64 -9.77 -19.59 -28.65
CA SER A 64 -9.59 -21.05 -28.77
C SER A 64 -8.13 -21.50 -28.71
N GLU A 65 -7.18 -20.57 -28.75
CA GLU A 65 -5.74 -20.85 -28.82
C GLU A 65 -4.98 -20.47 -27.54
N GLU A 66 -5.43 -19.44 -26.81
CA GLU A 66 -4.73 -18.89 -25.63
C GLU A 66 -5.52 -19.03 -24.32
N VAL A 67 -6.86 -19.05 -24.34
CA VAL A 67 -7.70 -19.02 -23.13
C VAL A 67 -8.86 -20.01 -23.15
N SER A 68 -9.27 -20.51 -21.98
CA SER A 68 -10.45 -21.37 -21.80
C SER A 68 -11.72 -20.58 -21.43
N GLY A 69 -12.90 -21.20 -21.62
CA GLY A 69 -14.19 -20.59 -21.29
C GLY A 69 -14.39 -20.31 -19.80
N GLU A 70 -13.71 -21.05 -18.91
CA GLU A 70 -13.72 -20.79 -17.47
C GLU A 70 -12.86 -19.57 -17.13
N GLU A 71 -11.66 -19.47 -17.70
CA GLU A 71 -10.78 -18.29 -17.51
C GLU A 71 -11.44 -17.00 -18.02
N VAL A 72 -12.09 -17.05 -19.18
CA VAL A 72 -12.90 -15.93 -19.69
C VAL A 72 -14.08 -15.63 -18.77
N SER A 73 -14.72 -16.66 -18.19
CA SER A 73 -15.80 -16.48 -17.22
C SER A 73 -15.33 -15.78 -15.94
N GLN A 74 -14.18 -16.18 -15.40
CA GLN A 74 -13.57 -15.54 -14.24
C GLN A 74 -13.09 -14.11 -14.56
N PHE A 75 -12.54 -13.86 -15.75
CA PHE A 75 -12.17 -12.52 -16.22
C PHE A 75 -13.37 -11.57 -16.30
N ILE A 76 -14.51 -12.03 -16.82
CA ILE A 76 -15.76 -11.25 -16.86
C ILE A 76 -16.25 -10.93 -15.43
N LEU A 77 -16.21 -11.92 -14.53
CA LEU A 77 -16.58 -11.73 -13.12
C LEU A 77 -15.56 -10.87 -12.34
N TYR A 78 -14.29 -10.82 -12.77
CA TYR A 78 -13.28 -9.90 -12.24
C TYR A 78 -13.56 -8.45 -12.68
N CYS A 79 -13.76 -8.21 -13.98
CA CYS A 79 -14.09 -6.90 -14.52
C CYS A 79 -15.37 -6.30 -13.90
N LEU A 80 -16.41 -7.13 -13.69
CA LEU A 80 -17.63 -6.71 -13.00
C LEU A 80 -17.40 -6.31 -11.54
N ARG A 81 -16.46 -6.96 -10.84
CA ARG A 81 -16.11 -6.61 -9.44
C ARG A 81 -15.25 -5.35 -9.35
N LEU A 82 -14.41 -5.06 -10.34
CA LEU A 82 -13.72 -3.77 -10.45
C LEU A 82 -14.71 -2.59 -10.60
N HIS A 83 -15.84 -2.82 -11.28
CA HIS A 83 -16.88 -1.83 -11.49
C HIS A 83 -17.84 -1.72 -10.28
N ASN A 84 -18.48 -2.83 -9.90
CA ASN A 84 -19.56 -2.87 -8.91
C ASN A 84 -19.06 -3.05 -7.48
N LYS A 85 -18.16 -2.16 -7.03
CA LYS A 85 -17.52 -2.23 -5.71
C LYS A 85 -18.49 -2.08 -4.52
N LYS A 86 -19.73 -1.58 -4.72
CA LYS A 86 -20.73 -1.36 -3.65
C LYS A 86 -21.53 -2.60 -3.23
N GLY A 87 -21.29 -3.76 -3.85
CA GLY A 87 -22.02 -5.00 -3.53
C GLY A 87 -23.42 -5.10 -4.14
N GLU A 88 -23.84 -4.12 -4.93
CA GLU A 88 -25.05 -4.19 -5.77
C GLU A 88 -24.85 -5.17 -6.94
N GLU A 89 -25.87 -5.93 -7.32
CA GLU A 89 -25.86 -6.84 -8.49
C GLU A 89 -25.95 -6.06 -9.82
N GLY A 90 -24.96 -5.21 -10.09
CA GLY A 90 -24.87 -4.44 -11.33
C GLY A 90 -24.67 -5.35 -12.56
N LEU A 91 -25.57 -5.22 -13.53
CA LEU A 91 -25.54 -5.99 -14.78
C LEU A 91 -24.50 -5.44 -15.77
N VAL A 92 -24.04 -6.28 -16.69
CA VAL A 92 -23.14 -5.93 -17.80
C VAL A 92 -23.86 -6.05 -19.14
N SER A 93 -23.51 -5.19 -20.09
CA SER A 93 -23.91 -5.31 -21.50
C SER A 93 -22.72 -5.78 -22.35
N VAL A 94 -22.98 -6.61 -23.36
CA VAL A 94 -21.93 -7.28 -24.14
C VAL A 94 -22.04 -6.94 -25.62
N VAL A 95 -20.95 -6.50 -26.25
CA VAL A 95 -20.83 -6.42 -27.71
C VAL A 95 -20.01 -7.61 -28.22
N ALA A 96 -20.63 -8.47 -29.01
CA ALA A 96 -19.97 -9.61 -29.64
C ALA A 96 -19.82 -9.34 -31.15
N ASP A 97 -18.61 -8.99 -31.58
CA ASP A 97 -18.34 -8.67 -32.99
C ASP A 97 -18.03 -9.92 -33.80
N LEU A 98 -19.07 -10.66 -34.15
CA LEU A 98 -18.91 -11.96 -34.82
C LEU A 98 -18.62 -11.83 -36.33
N ARG A 99 -18.33 -10.62 -36.87
CA ARG A 99 -18.11 -10.38 -38.30
C ARG A 99 -17.03 -11.28 -38.93
N ARG A 100 -16.00 -11.65 -38.17
CA ARG A 100 -14.91 -12.57 -38.58
C ARG A 100 -15.07 -14.00 -38.05
N ALA A 101 -15.95 -14.23 -37.08
CA ALA A 101 -16.05 -15.47 -36.32
C ALA A 101 -16.42 -16.70 -37.17
N ASP A 102 -15.91 -17.86 -36.74
CA ASP A 102 -16.15 -19.16 -37.35
C ASP A 102 -17.08 -20.04 -36.49
N VAL A 103 -17.07 -21.37 -36.70
CA VAL A 103 -17.87 -22.31 -35.92
C VAL A 103 -17.35 -22.46 -34.48
N THR A 104 -16.03 -22.37 -34.27
CA THR A 104 -15.38 -22.56 -32.96
C THR A 104 -15.59 -21.32 -32.09
N VAL A 105 -15.28 -20.14 -32.62
CA VAL A 105 -15.45 -18.85 -31.93
C VAL A 105 -16.90 -18.60 -31.56
N VAL A 106 -17.86 -18.85 -32.47
CA VAL A 106 -19.29 -18.64 -32.16
C VAL A 106 -19.81 -19.63 -31.12
N LYS A 107 -19.34 -20.88 -31.10
CA LYS A 107 -19.62 -21.80 -29.98
C LYS A 107 -19.07 -21.24 -28.68
N PHE A 108 -17.77 -20.98 -28.61
CA PHE A 108 -17.07 -20.55 -27.40
C PHE A 108 -17.75 -19.32 -26.76
N ILE A 109 -17.98 -18.25 -27.53
CA ILE A 109 -18.62 -17.03 -27.02
C ILE A 109 -20.04 -17.33 -26.54
N THR A 110 -20.83 -18.08 -27.31
CA THR A 110 -22.21 -18.38 -26.93
C THR A 110 -22.29 -19.28 -25.70
N GLU A 111 -21.45 -20.31 -25.61
CA GLU A 111 -21.41 -21.26 -24.50
C GLU A 111 -20.89 -20.62 -23.21
N THR A 112 -19.91 -19.71 -23.30
CA THR A 112 -19.43 -18.87 -22.18
C THR A 112 -20.55 -17.97 -21.64
N LEU A 113 -21.22 -17.21 -22.52
CA LEU A 113 -22.33 -16.33 -22.13
C LEU A 113 -23.51 -17.12 -21.53
N LEU A 114 -23.86 -18.29 -22.08
CA LEU A 114 -24.90 -19.15 -21.53
C LEU A 114 -24.51 -19.75 -20.17
N THR A 115 -23.24 -20.08 -19.95
CA THR A 115 -22.73 -20.61 -18.67
C THR A 115 -22.81 -19.55 -17.57
N LEU A 116 -22.33 -18.34 -17.84
CA LEU A 116 -22.42 -17.19 -16.93
C LEU A 116 -23.87 -16.76 -16.65
N GLU A 117 -24.75 -16.82 -17.65
CA GLU A 117 -26.19 -16.58 -17.48
C GLU A 117 -26.83 -17.62 -16.54
N VAL A 118 -26.50 -18.91 -16.71
CA VAL A 118 -27.00 -19.99 -15.84
C VAL A 118 -26.42 -19.88 -14.42
N TYR A 119 -25.18 -19.39 -14.26
CA TYR A 119 -24.48 -19.28 -12.98
C TYR A 119 -24.88 -18.05 -12.16
N ARG A 120 -24.95 -16.85 -12.77
CA ARG A 120 -25.13 -15.56 -12.06
C ARG A 120 -26.11 -14.56 -12.69
N ARG A 121 -26.61 -14.77 -13.92
CA ARG A 121 -27.54 -13.82 -14.60
C ARG A 121 -27.05 -12.37 -14.69
N ILE A 122 -25.75 -12.18 -14.86
CA ILE A 122 -25.09 -10.87 -14.92
C ILE A 122 -25.40 -10.04 -16.17
N PHE A 123 -26.08 -10.58 -17.18
CA PHE A 123 -26.21 -9.91 -18.49
C PHE A 123 -27.52 -9.12 -18.62
N HIS A 124 -27.40 -7.82 -18.87
CA HIS A 124 -28.53 -6.99 -19.27
C HIS A 124 -28.88 -7.22 -20.76
N SER A 125 -27.93 -6.86 -21.65
CA SER A 125 -28.09 -6.96 -23.10
C SER A 125 -26.86 -7.58 -23.77
N VAL A 126 -27.08 -8.36 -24.83
CA VAL A 126 -26.02 -8.89 -25.69
C VAL A 126 -26.31 -8.49 -27.14
N TYR A 127 -25.39 -7.69 -27.69
CA TYR A 127 -25.41 -7.12 -29.04
C TYR A 127 -24.51 -7.95 -29.96
N PHE A 128 -25.10 -8.80 -30.79
CA PHE A 128 -24.38 -9.65 -31.74
C PHE A 128 -24.28 -8.96 -33.10
N VAL A 129 -23.10 -8.44 -33.46
CA VAL A 129 -22.81 -8.04 -34.84
C VAL A 129 -22.66 -9.32 -35.66
N GLN A 130 -23.55 -9.56 -36.62
CA GLN A 130 -23.78 -10.90 -37.15
C GLN A 130 -22.57 -11.49 -37.93
N PRO A 131 -22.33 -12.81 -37.82
CA PRO A 131 -21.35 -13.49 -38.67
C PRO A 131 -21.67 -13.32 -40.15
N LYS A 132 -20.66 -13.04 -40.98
CA LYS A 132 -20.85 -12.96 -42.45
C LYS A 132 -21.21 -14.30 -43.09
N LYS A 133 -20.83 -15.42 -42.45
CA LYS A 133 -21.11 -16.79 -42.94
C LYS A 133 -22.52 -17.24 -42.50
N LYS A 134 -23.44 -17.41 -43.46
CA LYS A 134 -24.84 -17.83 -43.22
C LYS A 134 -24.99 -19.18 -42.48
N SER A 135 -24.01 -20.07 -42.58
CA SER A 135 -23.92 -21.31 -41.79
C SER A 135 -23.67 -21.02 -40.30
N VAL A 136 -22.77 -20.08 -39.99
CA VAL A 136 -22.43 -19.66 -38.63
C VAL A 136 -23.57 -18.85 -38.00
N GLN A 137 -24.25 -17.98 -38.77
CA GLN A 137 -25.50 -17.32 -38.33
C GLN A 137 -26.56 -18.34 -37.88
N LYS A 138 -26.77 -19.39 -38.68
CA LYS A 138 -27.70 -20.49 -38.33
C LYS A 138 -27.26 -21.27 -37.07
N LEU A 139 -25.96 -21.36 -36.79
CA LEU A 139 -25.44 -22.00 -35.58
C LEU A 139 -25.70 -21.12 -34.34
N LEU A 140 -25.35 -19.83 -34.40
CA LEU A 140 -25.62 -18.86 -33.33
C LEU A 140 -27.11 -18.88 -32.91
N GLY A 141 -28.02 -18.81 -33.90
CA GLY A 141 -29.46 -18.88 -33.64
C GLY A 141 -29.93 -20.21 -33.05
N LYS A 142 -29.30 -21.33 -33.41
CA LYS A 142 -29.58 -22.64 -32.80
C LYS A 142 -29.14 -22.69 -31.33
N LEU A 143 -27.89 -22.33 -31.03
CA LEU A 143 -27.34 -22.36 -29.67
C LEU A 143 -28.19 -21.50 -28.72
N LEU A 144 -28.50 -20.26 -29.11
CA LEU A 144 -29.33 -19.32 -28.35
C LEU A 144 -30.81 -19.71 -28.23
N THR A 145 -31.27 -20.75 -28.93
CA THR A 145 -32.65 -21.28 -28.87
C THR A 145 -32.71 -22.68 -28.23
N GLN A 146 -31.62 -23.45 -28.26
CA GLN A 146 -31.52 -24.73 -27.57
C GLN A 146 -31.41 -24.54 -26.06
N SER A 147 -30.75 -23.47 -25.61
CA SER A 147 -30.70 -23.08 -24.18
C SER A 147 -32.09 -22.81 -23.60
N SER A 148 -33.00 -22.17 -24.34
CA SER A 148 -34.37 -21.92 -23.86
C SER A 148 -35.27 -23.18 -23.80
N LYS A 149 -34.73 -24.37 -24.12
CA LYS A 149 -35.37 -25.68 -23.85
C LYS A 149 -34.83 -26.37 -22.60
N GLN A 150 -33.80 -25.82 -21.95
CA GLN A 150 -33.30 -26.32 -20.66
C GLN A 150 -34.11 -25.72 -19.50
N LYS A 151 -33.93 -26.25 -18.29
CA LYS A 151 -34.72 -25.89 -17.09
C LYS A 151 -34.54 -24.45 -16.59
N ARG A 152 -33.71 -23.62 -17.23
CA ARG A 152 -33.58 -22.17 -16.98
C ARG A 152 -33.62 -21.44 -18.32
N PRO A 153 -34.61 -20.56 -18.59
CA PRO A 153 -34.58 -19.72 -19.78
C PRO A 153 -33.50 -18.64 -19.63
N VAL A 154 -32.90 -18.28 -20.77
CA VAL A 154 -32.04 -17.11 -20.94
C VAL A 154 -32.90 -15.85 -20.85
N LEU A 155 -32.55 -14.94 -19.94
CA LEU A 155 -33.30 -13.72 -19.68
C LEU A 155 -32.68 -12.48 -20.35
N PHE A 156 -31.37 -12.48 -20.61
CA PHE A 156 -30.71 -11.32 -21.22
C PHE A 156 -31.29 -10.93 -22.59
N LYS A 157 -31.39 -9.63 -22.84
CA LYS A 157 -31.91 -9.06 -24.08
C LYS A 157 -30.96 -9.37 -25.23
N ARG A 158 -31.43 -10.11 -26.23
CA ARG A 158 -30.65 -10.51 -27.42
C ARG A 158 -30.94 -9.55 -28.57
N VAL A 159 -29.92 -8.81 -29.02
CA VAL A 159 -30.01 -7.90 -30.16
C VAL A 159 -29.10 -8.43 -31.26
N PHE A 160 -29.63 -8.59 -32.47
CA PHE A 160 -28.86 -9.05 -33.64
C PHE A 160 -28.73 -7.91 -34.64
N LEU A 161 -27.48 -7.53 -34.94
CA LEU A 161 -27.13 -6.38 -35.75
C LEU A 161 -26.52 -6.83 -37.08
N LYS A 162 -26.93 -6.22 -38.20
CA LYS A 162 -26.42 -6.54 -39.54
C LYS A 162 -24.99 -6.06 -39.75
N ASP A 163 -24.65 -4.94 -39.13
CA ASP A 163 -23.35 -4.28 -39.18
C ASP A 163 -23.07 -3.52 -37.87
N VAL A 164 -21.93 -2.83 -37.82
CA VAL A 164 -21.51 -2.06 -36.63
C VAL A 164 -22.16 -0.68 -36.52
N CYS A 165 -22.67 -0.11 -37.61
CA CYS A 165 -23.35 1.18 -37.56
C CYS A 165 -24.65 1.07 -36.75
N GLU A 166 -25.34 -0.08 -36.83
CA GLU A 166 -26.51 -0.38 -36.02
C GLU A 166 -26.26 -0.39 -34.49
N LEU A 167 -25.00 -0.49 -34.01
CA LEU A 167 -24.66 -0.34 -32.58
C LEU A 167 -24.99 1.05 -32.05
N SER A 168 -24.86 2.09 -32.89
CA SER A 168 -25.11 3.49 -32.48
C SER A 168 -26.58 3.83 -32.20
N ASN A 169 -27.50 2.85 -32.34
CA ASN A 169 -28.87 2.93 -31.84
C ASN A 169 -29.03 2.49 -30.36
N PHE A 170 -27.94 2.08 -29.70
CA PHE A 170 -27.97 1.47 -28.36
C PHE A 170 -26.89 1.97 -27.40
N MET A 171 -25.89 2.69 -27.91
CA MET A 171 -24.76 3.25 -27.16
C MET A 171 -24.12 4.39 -27.97
N ASP A 172 -23.58 5.40 -27.30
CA ASP A 172 -22.95 6.52 -28.01
C ASP A 172 -21.62 6.10 -28.67
N ARG A 173 -21.20 6.81 -29.73
CA ARG A 173 -19.96 6.53 -30.45
C ARG A 173 -18.70 6.79 -29.63
N SER A 174 -18.76 7.59 -28.56
CA SER A 174 -17.70 7.70 -27.54
C SER A 174 -17.48 6.41 -26.75
N GLN A 175 -18.44 5.49 -26.75
CA GLN A 175 -18.43 4.24 -25.98
C GLN A 175 -17.98 3.03 -26.84
N LEU A 176 -17.63 3.27 -28.11
CA LEU A 176 -17.30 2.25 -29.10
C LEU A 176 -15.90 2.49 -29.69
N SER A 177 -15.13 1.42 -29.86
CA SER A 177 -13.83 1.50 -30.55
C SER A 177 -13.99 1.83 -32.04
N CYS A 178 -12.91 2.26 -32.68
CA CYS A 178 -12.88 2.52 -34.13
C CYS A 178 -13.25 1.29 -34.97
N SER A 179 -12.91 0.06 -34.54
CA SER A 179 -13.31 -1.17 -35.26
C SER A 179 -14.82 -1.42 -35.19
N LEU A 180 -15.51 -0.86 -34.17
CA LEU A 180 -16.96 -0.90 -33.97
C LEU A 180 -17.67 0.39 -34.43
N GLY A 181 -17.00 1.29 -35.16
CA GLY A 181 -17.60 2.49 -35.72
C GLY A 181 -17.75 3.68 -34.76
N GLY A 182 -17.08 3.63 -33.60
CA GLY A 182 -16.98 4.76 -32.67
C GLY A 182 -15.62 5.46 -32.71
N TYR A 183 -15.32 6.19 -31.64
CA TYR A 183 -14.08 6.97 -31.45
C TYR A 183 -13.45 6.81 -30.06
N LEU A 184 -13.82 5.76 -29.31
CA LEU A 184 -13.17 5.39 -28.05
C LEU A 184 -11.73 4.93 -28.33
N MET A 185 -10.76 5.68 -27.79
CA MET A 185 -9.36 5.28 -27.76
C MET A 185 -9.16 4.25 -26.64
N TYR A 186 -8.76 3.03 -26.98
CA TYR A 186 -8.46 1.97 -26.02
C TYR A 186 -7.14 1.29 -26.37
N CYS A 187 -6.22 1.24 -25.40
CA CYS A 187 -4.98 0.47 -25.49
C CYS A 187 -5.04 -0.67 -24.47
N HIS A 188 -5.07 -1.92 -24.96
CA HIS A 188 -5.21 -3.09 -24.10
C HIS A 188 -4.00 -3.29 -23.19
N ASP A 189 -2.77 -3.16 -23.71
CA ASP A 189 -1.54 -3.28 -22.92
C ASP A 189 -1.46 -2.22 -21.81
N SER A 190 -1.93 -1.00 -22.08
CA SER A 190 -2.03 0.06 -21.06
C SER A 190 -3.02 -0.30 -19.96
N TRP A 191 -4.19 -0.84 -20.33
CA TRP A 191 -5.18 -1.33 -19.38
C TRP A 191 -4.61 -2.46 -18.51
N VAL A 192 -3.91 -3.44 -19.11
CA VAL A 192 -3.28 -4.55 -18.38
C VAL A 192 -2.20 -4.05 -17.43
N ASN A 193 -1.36 -3.11 -17.85
CA ASN A 193 -0.29 -2.57 -17.01
C ASN A 193 -0.84 -1.72 -15.86
N PHE A 194 -1.84 -0.87 -16.11
CA PHE A 194 -2.54 -0.12 -15.06
C PHE A 194 -3.18 -1.07 -14.02
N ILE A 195 -3.93 -2.07 -14.49
CA ILE A 195 -4.56 -3.10 -13.62
C ILE A 195 -3.52 -3.78 -12.71
N LYS A 196 -2.33 -4.08 -13.23
CA LYS A 196 -1.26 -4.72 -12.45
C LYS A 196 -0.61 -3.80 -11.44
N GLU A 197 -0.37 -2.53 -11.77
CA GLU A 197 0.17 -1.58 -10.79
C GLU A 197 -0.81 -1.35 -9.63
N ILE A 198 -2.12 -1.29 -9.92
CA ILE A 198 -3.15 -1.25 -8.87
C ILE A 198 -3.14 -2.55 -8.06
N ASP A 199 -3.19 -3.74 -8.69
CA ASP A 199 -3.23 -5.00 -7.94
C ASP A 199 -1.97 -5.22 -7.09
N ALA A 200 -0.77 -4.91 -7.60
CA ALA A 200 0.48 -5.02 -6.86
C ALA A 200 0.43 -4.19 -5.56
N PHE A 201 -0.02 -2.94 -5.63
CA PHE A 201 -0.22 -2.09 -4.46
C PHE A 201 -1.28 -2.67 -3.50
N VAL A 202 -2.36 -3.27 -4.02
CA VAL A 202 -3.37 -3.96 -3.20
C VAL A 202 -2.78 -5.16 -2.47
N GLN A 203 -1.95 -5.99 -3.12
CA GLN A 203 -1.30 -7.14 -2.47
C GLN A 203 -0.31 -6.69 -1.38
N GLU A 204 0.45 -5.62 -1.61
CA GLU A 204 1.32 -5.01 -0.59
C GLU A 204 0.52 -4.50 0.60
N PHE A 205 -0.53 -3.69 0.36
CA PHE A 205 -1.41 -3.18 1.40
C PHE A 205 -2.05 -4.31 2.23
N LEU A 206 -2.58 -5.34 1.57
CA LEU A 206 -3.14 -6.52 2.22
C LEU A 206 -2.09 -7.26 3.05
N CYS A 207 -0.85 -7.36 2.58
CA CYS A 207 0.24 -7.96 3.37
C CYS A 207 0.53 -7.17 4.64
N VAL A 208 0.57 -5.83 4.59
CA VAL A 208 0.77 -4.97 5.77
C VAL A 208 -0.41 -5.10 6.74
N VAL A 209 -1.67 -4.99 6.25
CA VAL A 209 -2.87 -5.09 7.09
C VAL A 209 -3.00 -6.45 7.76
N ASN A 210 -2.65 -7.55 7.10
CA ASN A 210 -2.68 -8.89 7.70
C ASN A 210 -1.58 -9.08 8.78
N ARG A 211 -0.44 -8.37 8.67
CA ARG A 211 0.65 -8.41 9.66
C ARG A 211 0.43 -7.47 10.85
N LEU A 212 -0.30 -6.36 10.63
CA LEU A 212 -0.48 -5.28 11.60
C LEU A 212 -1.01 -5.73 12.98
N PRO A 213 -2.01 -6.64 13.12
CA PRO A 213 -2.46 -7.11 14.44
C PRO A 213 -1.39 -7.86 15.23
N SER A 214 -0.57 -8.67 14.54
CA SER A 214 0.55 -9.40 15.16
C SER A 214 1.61 -8.41 15.63
N CYS A 215 1.95 -7.43 14.80
CA CYS A 215 2.88 -6.36 15.12
C CYS A 215 2.44 -5.56 16.37
N ILE A 216 1.19 -5.09 16.40
CA ILE A 216 0.60 -4.38 17.55
C ILE A 216 0.67 -5.23 18.83
N SER A 217 0.33 -6.52 18.75
CA SER A 217 0.43 -7.45 19.88
C SER A 217 1.86 -7.59 20.40
N THR A 218 2.85 -7.72 19.52
CA THR A 218 4.27 -7.75 19.88
C THR A 218 4.70 -6.47 20.60
N LEU A 219 4.33 -5.29 20.10
CA LEU A 219 4.69 -4.02 20.75
C LEU A 219 4.03 -3.85 22.11
N GLN A 220 2.76 -4.25 22.23
CA GLN A 220 2.05 -4.25 23.51
C GLN A 220 2.64 -5.23 24.54
N SER A 221 3.36 -6.28 24.11
CA SER A 221 4.10 -7.15 25.02
C SER A 221 5.46 -6.55 25.40
N LEU A 222 6.18 -5.95 24.45
CA LEU A 222 7.46 -5.26 24.70
C LEU A 222 7.29 -4.07 25.66
N ALA A 223 6.23 -3.26 25.50
CA ALA A 223 5.89 -2.16 26.38
C ALA A 223 5.53 -2.58 27.83
N LYS A 224 5.28 -3.87 28.07
CA LYS A 224 4.96 -4.44 29.40
C LYS A 224 6.15 -5.14 30.06
N LEU A 225 7.31 -5.19 29.41
CA LEU A 225 8.51 -5.79 30.00
C LEU A 225 9.02 -4.97 31.20
N PRO A 226 9.45 -5.62 32.30
CA PRO A 226 10.07 -4.91 33.42
C PRO A 226 11.42 -4.33 32.98
N VAL A 227 11.61 -3.03 33.21
CA VAL A 227 12.84 -2.32 32.85
C VAL A 227 13.93 -2.62 33.91
N PRO A 228 15.14 -3.08 33.53
CA PRO A 228 16.21 -3.34 34.49
C PRO A 228 16.68 -2.09 35.24
N GLY A 229 17.06 -2.27 36.51
CA GLY A 229 17.66 -1.21 37.34
C GLY A 229 19.19 -1.17 37.31
N ASP A 230 19.86 -2.25 36.90
CA ASP A 230 21.31 -2.23 36.64
C ASP A 230 21.62 -1.59 35.29
N PHE A 231 22.73 -0.86 35.21
CA PHE A 231 23.09 -0.09 34.01
C PHE A 231 23.48 -0.96 32.81
N GLU A 232 24.24 -2.04 32.99
CA GLU A 232 24.63 -2.88 31.85
C GLU A 232 23.44 -3.72 31.37
N GLN A 233 22.61 -4.23 32.29
CA GLN A 233 21.35 -4.88 31.95
C GLN A 233 20.38 -3.93 31.25
N LEU A 234 20.29 -2.67 31.66
CA LEU A 234 19.45 -1.65 31.02
C LEU A 234 19.98 -1.27 29.62
N ARG A 235 21.31 -1.18 29.46
CA ARG A 235 21.99 -0.99 28.17
C ARG A 235 21.68 -2.14 27.22
N GLU A 236 21.84 -3.39 27.67
CA GLU A 236 21.54 -4.59 26.88
C GLU A 236 20.04 -4.64 26.53
N PHE A 237 19.16 -4.40 27.50
CA PHE A 237 17.70 -4.36 27.29
C PHE A 237 17.30 -3.32 26.23
N CYS A 238 17.88 -2.11 26.25
CA CYS A 238 17.61 -1.12 25.23
C CYS A 238 18.15 -1.56 23.86
N SER A 239 19.38 -2.09 23.80
CA SER A 239 20.00 -2.56 22.55
C SER A 239 19.23 -3.72 21.90
N VAL A 240 18.87 -4.75 22.67
CA VAL A 240 18.13 -5.94 22.20
C VAL A 240 16.73 -5.55 21.71
N ASN A 241 16.04 -4.67 22.44
CA ASN A 241 14.70 -4.27 22.03
C ASN A 241 14.72 -3.23 20.88
N GLU A 242 15.77 -2.43 20.72
CA GLU A 242 15.98 -1.62 19.51
C GLU A 242 16.19 -2.51 18.28
N ALA A 243 17.02 -3.55 18.38
CA ALA A 243 17.19 -4.51 17.28
C ALA A 243 15.86 -5.17 16.89
N ARG A 244 15.02 -5.51 17.88
CA ARG A 244 13.66 -6.05 17.67
C ARG A 244 12.69 -5.02 17.07
N PHE A 245 12.71 -3.76 17.51
CA PHE A 245 11.97 -2.64 16.92
C PHE A 245 12.27 -2.55 15.42
N GLN A 246 13.57 -2.50 15.09
CA GLN A 246 14.04 -2.25 13.73
C GLN A 246 13.76 -3.44 12.82
N GLN A 247 13.81 -4.67 13.35
CA GLN A 247 13.30 -5.84 12.65
C GLN A 247 11.78 -5.73 12.44
N LEU A 248 11.00 -5.47 13.48
CA LEU A 248 9.53 -5.48 13.40
C LEU A 248 8.97 -4.41 12.44
N ARG A 249 9.63 -3.24 12.31
CA ARG A 249 9.27 -2.22 11.31
C ARG A 249 9.50 -2.72 9.87
N ARG A 250 10.65 -3.39 9.61
CA ARG A 250 10.95 -4.01 8.31
C ARG A 250 10.01 -5.18 7.99
N ASP A 251 9.79 -6.08 8.96
CA ASP A 251 8.94 -7.26 8.80
C ASP A 251 7.46 -6.88 8.57
N LEU A 252 7.02 -5.70 9.04
CA LEU A 252 5.72 -5.12 8.71
C LEU A 252 5.65 -4.55 7.27
N GLY A 253 6.75 -4.06 6.70
CA GLY A 253 6.81 -3.52 5.32
C GLY A 253 6.18 -2.14 5.13
N LEU A 254 6.01 -1.37 6.21
CA LEU A 254 5.21 -0.14 6.21
C LEU A 254 5.87 1.02 5.42
N ASP A 255 7.21 1.14 5.48
CA ASP A 255 7.95 2.18 4.76
C ASP A 255 7.92 1.97 3.25
N ASP A 256 8.01 0.70 2.80
CA ASP A 256 7.89 0.34 1.38
C ASP A 256 6.45 0.58 0.88
N LEU A 257 5.43 0.17 1.63
CA LEU A 257 4.03 0.45 1.29
C LEU A 257 3.75 1.96 1.15
N LEU A 258 4.30 2.79 2.05
CA LEU A 258 4.17 4.25 1.95
C LEU A 258 4.79 4.79 0.67
N LYS A 259 6.01 4.35 0.34
CA LYS A 259 6.72 4.75 -0.87
C LYS A 259 5.98 4.31 -2.14
N CYS A 260 5.43 3.10 -2.16
CA CYS A 260 4.58 2.62 -3.26
C CYS A 260 3.27 3.41 -3.35
N CYS A 261 2.65 3.77 -2.23
CA CYS A 261 1.45 4.61 -2.18
C CYS A 261 1.71 6.01 -2.74
N GLU A 262 2.81 6.65 -2.35
CA GLU A 262 3.15 8.01 -2.79
C GLU A 262 3.54 8.05 -4.28
N CYS A 263 4.29 7.05 -4.76
CA CYS A 263 4.53 6.84 -6.19
C CYS A 263 3.23 6.67 -6.98
N LEU A 264 2.34 5.77 -6.54
CA LEU A 264 1.07 5.52 -7.21
C LEU A 264 0.15 6.76 -7.20
N LEU A 265 0.15 7.53 -6.11
CA LEU A 265 -0.57 8.80 -6.03
C LEU A 265 0.00 9.88 -6.95
N GLU A 266 1.32 9.89 -7.19
CA GLU A 266 1.92 10.77 -8.20
C GLU A 266 1.45 10.40 -9.61
N LYS A 267 1.48 9.11 -9.98
CA LYS A 267 0.94 8.62 -11.26
C LYS A 267 -0.56 8.88 -11.46
N LEU A 268 -1.35 8.82 -10.39
CA LEU A 268 -2.79 9.14 -10.41
C LEU A 268 -3.08 10.64 -10.48
N ARG A 269 -2.15 11.51 -10.06
CA ARG A 269 -2.27 12.98 -10.15
C ARG A 269 -1.78 13.54 -11.48
N PHE A 270 -0.70 12.97 -12.03
CA PHE A 270 -0.05 13.39 -13.27
C PHE A 270 0.04 12.22 -14.27
N PRO A 271 -1.11 11.67 -14.72
CA PRO A 271 -1.15 10.48 -15.56
C PRO A 271 -0.40 10.64 -16.88
N GLU A 272 -0.24 11.87 -17.40
CA GLU A 272 0.55 12.20 -18.58
C GLU A 272 2.03 11.78 -18.51
N ASN A 273 2.59 11.57 -17.31
CA ASN A 273 3.97 11.12 -17.13
C ASN A 273 4.15 9.61 -17.35
N GLU A 274 3.07 8.82 -17.33
CA GLU A 274 3.12 7.35 -17.37
C GLU A 274 2.13 6.78 -18.41
N PRO A 275 2.61 6.12 -19.50
CA PRO A 275 1.76 5.77 -20.64
C PRO A 275 0.48 4.98 -20.30
N CYS A 276 0.56 4.05 -19.34
CA CYS A 276 -0.58 3.26 -18.88
C CYS A 276 -1.60 4.06 -18.06
N PHE A 277 -1.16 5.08 -17.33
CA PHE A 277 -2.04 5.99 -16.59
C PHE A 277 -2.65 7.01 -17.55
N HIS A 278 -1.87 7.58 -18.47
CA HIS A 278 -2.37 8.49 -19.51
C HIS A 278 -3.47 7.85 -20.36
N ALA A 279 -3.26 6.64 -20.85
CA ALA A 279 -4.25 5.92 -21.66
C ALA A 279 -5.49 5.43 -20.87
N MET A 280 -5.45 5.48 -19.53
CA MET A 280 -6.59 5.17 -18.66
C MET A 280 -7.29 6.43 -18.12
N ALA A 281 -6.67 7.61 -18.22
CA ALA A 281 -7.24 8.87 -17.77
C ALA A 281 -8.61 9.14 -18.45
N GLY A 282 -9.57 9.65 -17.68
CA GLY A 282 -10.95 9.87 -18.14
C GLY A 282 -11.83 8.61 -18.17
N THR A 283 -11.29 7.39 -18.01
CA THR A 283 -12.12 6.20 -17.77
C THR A 283 -12.75 6.25 -16.38
N ILE A 284 -13.92 5.62 -16.20
CA ILE A 284 -14.56 5.52 -14.88
C ILE A 284 -13.70 4.67 -13.92
N LEU A 285 -13.02 3.63 -14.39
CA LEU A 285 -12.12 2.82 -13.57
C LEU A 285 -10.95 3.64 -13.01
N PHE A 286 -10.29 4.44 -13.85
CA PHE A 286 -9.25 5.37 -13.38
C PHE A 286 -9.83 6.40 -12.41
N SER A 287 -10.95 7.03 -12.77
CA SER A 287 -11.55 8.12 -11.97
C SER A 287 -11.97 7.65 -10.58
N HIS A 288 -12.61 6.47 -10.47
CA HIS A 288 -12.92 5.86 -9.18
C HIS A 288 -11.64 5.49 -8.42
N THR A 289 -10.62 4.93 -9.07
CA THR A 289 -9.36 4.54 -8.41
C THR A 289 -8.58 5.74 -7.88
N ALA A 290 -8.46 6.81 -8.66
CA ALA A 290 -7.84 8.06 -8.24
C ALA A 290 -8.59 8.70 -7.06
N LEU A 291 -9.92 8.80 -7.15
CA LEU A 291 -10.76 9.33 -6.07
C LEU A 291 -10.62 8.51 -4.78
N GLU A 292 -10.71 7.18 -4.91
CA GLU A 292 -10.64 6.22 -3.80
C GLU A 292 -9.28 6.24 -3.10
N MET A 293 -8.18 6.33 -3.87
CA MET A 293 -6.82 6.46 -3.34
C MET A 293 -6.56 7.82 -2.68
N LEU A 294 -7.07 8.92 -3.27
CA LEU A 294 -6.87 10.27 -2.74
C LEU A 294 -7.72 10.54 -1.49
N GLN A 295 -8.95 10.03 -1.42
CA GLN A 295 -9.83 10.18 -0.24
C GLN A 295 -9.37 9.35 0.95
N ASN A 296 -8.82 8.15 0.71
CA ASN A 296 -8.38 7.26 1.77
C ASN A 296 -6.88 7.34 2.10
N TYR A 297 -6.13 8.27 1.49
CA TYR A 297 -4.75 8.54 1.88
C TYR A 297 -4.70 9.04 3.34
N ASN A 298 -4.57 8.10 4.27
CA ASN A 298 -4.69 8.33 5.69
C ASN A 298 -3.47 7.77 6.42
N ARG A 299 -2.58 8.68 6.82
CA ARG A 299 -1.38 8.35 7.60
C ARG A 299 -1.70 7.88 9.02
N ALA A 300 -2.95 7.96 9.50
CA ALA A 300 -3.34 7.51 10.86
C ALA A 300 -2.97 6.05 11.19
N ALA A 301 -2.90 5.16 10.18
CA ALA A 301 -2.39 3.79 10.39
C ALA A 301 -0.90 3.79 10.80
N VAL A 302 -0.10 4.64 10.14
CA VAL A 302 1.33 4.87 10.40
C VAL A 302 1.54 5.64 11.70
N GLU A 303 0.75 6.68 11.94
CA GLU A 303 0.83 7.49 13.16
C GLU A 303 0.46 6.67 14.40
N LYS A 304 -0.57 5.82 14.31
CA LYS A 304 -0.96 4.90 15.39
C LYS A 304 0.07 3.80 15.62
N VAL A 305 0.72 3.36 14.56
CA VAL A 305 1.95 2.55 14.59
C VAL A 305 3.02 3.31 15.38
N GLU A 306 3.55 4.42 14.86
CA GLU A 306 4.68 5.13 15.46
C GLU A 306 4.41 5.57 16.91
N LEU A 307 3.18 5.94 17.27
CA LEU A 307 2.77 6.20 18.66
C LEU A 307 2.96 4.98 19.59
N LEU A 308 2.55 3.78 19.18
CA LEU A 308 2.74 2.55 19.96
C LEU A 308 4.22 2.19 20.10
N TRP A 309 5.03 2.42 19.06
CA TRP A 309 6.48 2.23 19.11
C TRP A 309 7.14 3.24 20.07
N GLN A 310 6.72 4.51 20.09
CA GLN A 310 7.21 5.50 21.07
C GLN A 310 6.82 5.14 22.50
N GLN A 311 5.57 4.72 22.73
CA GLN A 311 5.08 4.28 24.04
C GLN A 311 5.85 3.09 24.62
N ALA A 312 6.36 2.19 23.78
CA ALA A 312 7.17 1.06 24.21
C ALA A 312 8.61 1.43 24.63
N PHE A 313 9.18 2.52 24.11
CA PHE A 313 10.64 2.76 24.17
C PHE A 313 11.12 4.12 24.67
N SER A 314 10.25 5.12 24.84
CA SER A 314 10.63 6.41 25.42
C SER A 314 11.24 6.26 26.82
N LYS A 315 10.50 5.63 27.74
CA LYS A 315 10.90 5.50 29.16
C LYS A 315 12.21 4.72 29.37
N PRO A 316 12.45 3.52 28.79
CA PRO A 316 13.72 2.82 28.96
C PRO A 316 14.93 3.59 28.40
N ARG A 317 14.78 4.25 27.24
CA ARG A 317 15.83 5.09 26.65
C ARG A 317 16.19 6.27 27.55
N LEU A 318 15.19 6.99 28.08
CA LEU A 318 15.40 8.08 29.04
C LEU A 318 16.10 7.61 30.32
N GLN A 319 15.68 6.46 30.86
CA GLN A 319 16.34 5.88 32.05
C GLN A 319 17.81 5.50 31.77
N LEU A 320 18.12 4.93 30.60
CA LEU A 320 19.50 4.64 30.20
C LEU A 320 20.34 5.91 30.06
N GLN A 321 19.78 6.96 29.46
CA GLN A 321 20.47 8.25 29.28
C GLN A 321 20.76 8.94 30.62
N VAL A 322 19.80 8.93 31.56
CA VAL A 322 20.01 9.45 32.93
C VAL A 322 21.07 8.63 33.68
N ALA A 323 21.02 7.30 33.60
CA ALA A 323 21.99 6.44 34.27
C ALA A 323 23.41 6.55 33.66
N HIS A 324 23.53 6.83 32.36
CA HIS A 324 24.80 7.13 31.70
C HIS A 324 25.42 8.42 32.26
N LEU A 325 24.66 9.50 32.30
CA LEU A 325 25.09 10.79 32.83
C LEU A 325 25.45 10.72 34.32
N GLN A 326 24.71 9.92 35.10
CA GLN A 326 25.05 9.65 36.51
C GLN A 326 26.39 8.94 36.65
N ARG A 327 26.67 7.92 35.81
CA ARG A 327 27.97 7.23 35.82
C ARG A 327 29.12 8.15 35.39
N GLU A 328 28.92 9.00 34.39
CA GLU A 328 29.93 10.00 33.97
C GLU A 328 30.20 11.03 35.06
N ALA A 329 29.16 11.56 35.70
CA ALA A 329 29.30 12.47 36.83
C ALA A 329 30.05 11.83 38.01
N GLN A 330 29.75 10.55 38.32
CA GLN A 330 30.49 9.79 39.34
C GLN A 330 31.97 9.59 38.95
N GLN A 331 32.27 9.22 37.70
CA GLN A 331 33.64 9.05 37.22
C GLN A 331 34.44 10.35 37.28
N ILE A 332 33.82 11.50 36.96
CA ILE A 332 34.44 12.81 37.11
C ILE A 332 34.67 13.14 38.59
N GLN A 333 33.71 12.86 39.47
CA GLN A 333 33.87 13.05 40.92
C GLN A 333 35.02 12.19 41.49
N GLU A 334 35.14 10.94 41.06
CA GLU A 334 36.24 10.04 41.44
C GLU A 334 37.59 10.57 40.94
N GLN A 335 37.67 11.05 39.69
CA GLN A 335 38.87 11.67 39.12
C GLN A 335 39.27 12.95 39.86
N ILE A 336 38.31 13.79 40.29
CA ILE A 336 38.57 14.97 41.14
C ILE A 336 39.14 14.55 42.50
N VAL A 337 38.59 13.51 43.13
CA VAL A 337 39.10 12.98 44.41
C VAL A 337 40.51 12.41 44.28
N VAL A 338 40.81 11.70 43.19
CA VAL A 338 42.16 11.18 42.89
C VAL A 338 43.14 12.33 42.64
N LEU A 339 42.80 13.29 41.77
CA LEU A 339 43.63 14.48 41.50
C LEU A 339 43.93 15.26 42.79
N HIS A 340 42.92 15.45 43.64
CA HIS A 340 43.08 16.11 44.94
C HIS A 340 44.02 15.32 45.88
N ARG A 341 43.85 14.00 46.00
CA ARG A 341 44.69 13.15 46.86
C ARG A 341 46.14 13.06 46.36
N GLU A 342 46.35 12.86 45.06
CA GLU A 342 47.66 12.51 44.50
C GLU A 342 48.51 13.71 44.09
N LYS A 343 47.88 14.82 43.69
CA LYS A 343 48.59 16.01 43.22
C LYS A 343 48.42 17.19 44.17
N VAL A 344 47.20 17.50 44.62
CA VAL A 344 46.93 18.74 45.40
C VAL A 344 47.35 18.61 46.86
N GLN A 345 46.96 17.56 47.58
CA GLN A 345 47.31 17.36 49.00
C GLN A 345 48.81 17.25 49.31
N PRO A 346 49.64 16.53 48.52
CA PRO A 346 51.08 16.46 48.78
C PRO A 346 51.85 17.70 48.29
N TYR A 347 51.26 18.54 47.43
CA TYR A 347 51.91 19.76 46.95
C TYR A 347 52.20 20.72 48.11
N ARG A 348 53.46 21.17 48.18
CA ARG A 348 53.92 22.14 49.18
C ARG A 348 54.25 23.43 48.48
N ILE A 349 53.52 24.50 48.85
CA ILE A 349 53.82 25.86 48.40
C ILE A 349 55.20 26.23 48.94
N GLN A 350 56.18 26.36 48.05
CA GLN A 350 57.52 26.85 48.37
C GLN A 350 57.57 28.36 48.10
N PRO A 351 58.14 29.19 48.99
CA PRO A 351 58.47 30.56 48.65
C PRO A 351 59.57 30.57 47.58
N ALA A 352 59.47 31.49 46.61
CA ALA A 352 60.51 31.69 45.62
C ALA A 352 61.50 32.76 46.10
N GLU A 353 62.79 32.41 46.14
CA GLU A 353 63.88 33.32 46.54
C GLU A 353 64.31 34.23 45.38
N ASP A 354 64.06 33.81 44.14
CA ASP A 354 64.36 34.56 42.91
C ASP A 354 63.29 34.34 41.81
N VAL A 355 63.37 35.12 40.73
CA VAL A 355 62.42 35.11 39.60
C VAL A 355 62.46 33.80 38.81
N HIS A 356 63.65 33.22 38.58
CA HIS A 356 63.82 31.97 37.83
C HIS A 356 63.27 30.78 38.62
N ARG A 357 63.45 30.76 39.94
CA ARG A 357 62.81 29.80 40.85
C ARG A 357 61.28 29.96 40.84
N SER A 358 60.79 31.20 40.79
CA SER A 358 59.35 31.49 40.68
C SER A 358 58.74 30.95 39.38
N GLU A 359 59.37 31.17 38.23
CA GLU A 359 58.90 30.63 36.95
C GLU A 359 58.97 29.10 36.89
N SER A 360 60.02 28.51 37.46
CA SER A 360 60.16 27.05 37.58
C SER A 360 59.00 26.43 38.38
N LEU A 361 58.69 26.98 39.56
CA LEU A 361 57.58 26.53 40.41
C LEU A 361 56.21 26.76 39.75
N ARG A 362 56.07 27.83 38.94
CA ARG A 362 54.86 28.11 38.16
C ARG A 362 54.61 27.03 37.11
N LEU A 363 55.64 26.67 36.32
CA LEU A 363 55.55 25.63 35.29
C LEU A 363 55.33 24.23 35.89
N GLU A 364 55.94 23.95 37.05
CA GLU A 364 55.73 22.72 37.82
C GLU A 364 54.26 22.59 38.26
N PHE A 365 53.67 23.65 38.85
CA PHE A 365 52.25 23.68 39.20
C PHE A 365 51.33 23.58 37.96
N GLU A 366 51.69 24.28 36.88
CA GLU A 366 50.91 24.34 35.64
C GLU A 366 50.76 22.94 35.02
N SER A 367 51.86 22.17 34.97
CA SER A 367 51.88 20.79 34.50
C SER A 367 51.22 19.80 35.47
N LEU A 368 51.62 19.80 36.75
CA LEU A 368 51.22 18.77 37.71
C LEU A 368 49.77 18.88 38.20
N ILE A 369 49.19 20.08 38.21
CA ILE A 369 47.86 20.35 38.79
C ILE A 369 46.95 21.07 37.79
N TYR A 370 47.36 22.22 37.25
CA TYR A 370 46.46 23.09 36.49
C TYR A 370 45.94 22.44 35.20
N MET A 371 46.82 21.88 34.35
CA MET A 371 46.39 21.19 33.13
C MET A 371 45.42 20.04 33.41
N HIS A 372 45.66 19.26 34.47
CA HIS A 372 44.81 18.14 34.87
C HIS A 372 43.42 18.63 35.34
N ALA A 373 43.37 19.72 36.12
CA ALA A 373 42.11 20.34 36.53
C ALA A 373 41.33 20.96 35.33
N MET A 374 42.02 21.60 34.40
CA MET A 374 41.41 22.17 33.19
C MET A 374 40.80 21.10 32.27
N LEU A 375 41.44 19.94 32.13
CA LEU A 375 40.89 18.81 31.36
C LEU A 375 39.59 18.27 32.00
N LEU A 376 39.54 18.16 33.32
CA LEU A 376 38.31 17.79 34.05
C LEU A 376 37.22 18.87 33.96
N GLN A 377 37.59 20.16 33.92
CA GLN A 377 36.61 21.23 33.74
C GLN A 377 35.96 21.20 32.35
N LEU A 378 36.71 20.83 31.31
CA LEU A 378 36.21 20.72 29.94
C LEU A 378 35.24 19.55 29.75
N SER A 379 35.45 18.41 30.43
CA SER A 379 34.54 17.26 30.37
C SER A 379 33.19 17.49 31.08
N VAL A 380 33.05 18.55 31.88
CA VAL A 380 31.82 18.92 32.61
C VAL A 380 30.90 19.87 31.80
N SER A 381 31.23 20.13 30.52
CA SER A 381 30.59 21.12 29.62
C SER A 381 29.06 21.29 29.80
N PRO A 382 28.59 22.39 30.45
CA PRO A 382 27.19 22.55 30.89
C PRO A 382 26.06 22.48 29.85
N PRO A 383 26.22 22.85 28.55
CA PRO A 383 25.09 22.93 27.62
C PRO A 383 24.30 21.62 27.44
N GLN A 384 24.93 20.46 27.59
CA GLN A 384 24.25 19.17 27.45
C GLN A 384 23.33 18.88 28.64
N ILE A 385 23.82 19.10 29.87
CA ILE A 385 23.08 18.86 31.11
C ILE A 385 21.89 19.82 31.22
N ILE A 386 22.09 21.10 30.87
CA ILE A 386 21.03 22.12 30.98
C ILE A 386 19.89 21.85 29.99
N ASN A 387 20.19 21.53 28.73
CA ASN A 387 19.15 21.22 27.74
C ASN A 387 18.36 19.95 28.10
N LEU A 388 19.02 18.91 28.63
CA LEU A 388 18.35 17.67 29.02
C LEU A 388 17.49 17.81 30.28
N LEU A 389 17.88 18.66 31.23
CA LEU A 389 17.01 19.01 32.37
C LEU A 389 15.77 19.79 31.93
N LEU A 390 15.90 20.72 30.98
CA LEU A 390 14.76 21.44 30.40
C LEU A 390 13.82 20.49 29.64
N GLN A 391 14.37 19.59 28.83
CA GLN A 391 13.58 18.60 28.07
C GLN A 391 12.83 17.62 28.99
N SER A 392 13.52 17.10 30.02
CA SER A 392 12.92 16.24 31.06
C SER A 392 11.77 16.93 31.81
N LEU A 393 11.90 18.24 32.09
CA LEU A 393 10.84 19.04 32.68
C LEU A 393 9.65 19.23 31.71
N GLN A 394 9.89 19.49 30.42
CA GLN A 394 8.81 19.64 29.43
C GLN A 394 8.00 18.36 29.26
N GLU A 395 8.65 17.20 29.20
CA GLU A 395 7.99 15.88 29.12
C GLU A 395 7.27 15.50 30.43
N SER A 396 7.68 16.05 31.58
CA SER A 396 7.03 15.82 32.89
C SER A 396 5.74 16.61 33.12
N PHE A 397 5.45 17.62 32.28
CA PHE A 397 4.30 18.54 32.45
C PHE A 397 3.33 18.56 31.25
N SER A 398 3.37 17.54 30.37
CA SER A 398 2.56 17.44 29.14
C SER A 398 1.47 16.37 29.19
#